data_AF-Q0A5B2-F1
#
_entry.id   AF-Q0A5B2-F1
#
_cell.length_a   1.000
_cell.length_b   1.000
_cell.length_c   1.000
_cell.angle_alpha   90.00
_cell.angle_beta   90.00
_cell.angle_gamma   90.00
#
_symmetry.space_group_name_H-M   'P 1'
#
loop_
_entity.id
_entity.type
_entity.pdbx_description
1 polymer ?
#
loop_
_entity_poly.entity_id
_entity_poly.type
_entity_poly.pdbx_seq_one_letter_code
_entity_poly.pdbx_strand_id
1 'polypeptide(L)'
;MTTPTWKRPDGQPTLSLETIESVVRAFYARARTHPDLAEAFAQVDDWDEHIARITHFWWLSLGGRRYRPDRFHVGPKHVALGVTGRQVDAWLGLFEETLTQHIDDEQARADWLQRARHMGRSIRELSEFYRQRARRTDDPHLHQRPAVRRD
;
A
#
# COMPACT_ATOMS: atom_id res chain seq x y z
N MET A 1 27.12 22.10 -0.12
CA MET A 1 27.16 20.63 0.00
C MET A 1 25.97 20.08 -0.78
N THR A 2 26.17 19.64 -2.02
CA THR A 2 25.13 19.06 -2.87
C THR A 2 25.20 17.54 -2.75
N THR A 3 24.19 16.95 -2.11
CA THR A 3 23.99 15.50 -2.07
C THR A 3 23.65 15.01 -3.48
N PRO A 4 24.28 13.96 -4.02
CA PRO A 4 23.84 13.40 -5.29
C PRO A 4 22.60 12.54 -5.04
N THR A 5 21.45 13.01 -5.51
CA THR A 5 20.23 12.19 -5.63
C THR A 5 20.44 11.21 -6.76
N TRP A 6 20.88 9.98 -6.47
CA TRP A 6 21.03 8.97 -7.51
C TRP A 6 19.64 8.48 -7.97
N LYS A 7 19.07 9.18 -8.94
CA LYS A 7 18.34 8.53 -10.01
C LYS A 7 19.34 8.28 -11.14
N ARG A 8 19.25 7.12 -11.78
CA ARG A 8 20.00 6.89 -13.02
C ARG A 8 19.66 8.02 -14.01
N PRO A 9 20.64 8.53 -14.79
CA PRO A 9 20.42 9.65 -15.73
C PRO A 9 19.30 9.40 -16.76
N ASP A 10 18.98 8.14 -17.01
CA ASP A 10 17.94 7.65 -17.92
C ASP A 10 16.54 7.54 -17.26
N GLY A 11 16.42 7.89 -15.98
CA GLY A 11 15.18 7.78 -15.21
C GLY A 11 14.82 6.36 -14.79
N GLN A 12 15.67 5.36 -15.01
CA GLN A 12 15.41 3.96 -14.66
C GLN A 12 15.58 3.70 -13.15
N PRO A 13 14.89 2.69 -12.60
CA PRO A 13 15.09 2.26 -11.22
C PRO A 13 16.53 1.82 -10.97
N THR A 14 17.00 2.08 -9.75
CA THR A 14 18.26 1.51 -9.26
C THR A 14 18.15 0.00 -9.01
N LEU A 15 16.94 -0.49 -8.72
CA LEU A 15 16.64 -1.90 -8.49
C LEU A 15 16.16 -2.58 -9.79
N SER A 16 16.62 -3.81 -10.04
CA SER A 16 16.18 -4.59 -11.20
C SER A 16 14.73 -5.09 -11.02
N LEU A 17 14.07 -5.42 -12.13
CA LEU A 17 12.74 -6.03 -12.08
C LEU A 17 12.75 -7.37 -11.32
N GLU A 18 13.79 -8.17 -11.50
CA GLU A 18 14.00 -9.45 -10.81
C GLU A 18 14.15 -9.27 -9.30
N THR A 19 14.92 -8.28 -8.86
CA THR A 19 15.07 -7.95 -7.43
C THR A 19 13.72 -7.54 -6.84
N ILE A 20 12.96 -6.70 -7.55
CA ILE A 20 11.63 -6.28 -7.09
C ILE A 20 10.69 -7.48 -6.99
N GLU A 21 10.67 -8.37 -7.98
CA GLU A 21 9.84 -9.57 -7.96
C GLU A 21 10.21 -10.49 -6.80
N SER A 22 11.51 -10.72 -6.56
CA SER A 22 12.01 -11.53 -5.45
C SER A 22 11.53 -11.01 -4.09
N VAL A 23 11.66 -9.70 -3.85
CA VAL A 23 11.15 -9.05 -2.63
C VAL A 23 9.64 -9.21 -2.50
N VAL A 24 8.88 -8.99 -3.59
CA VAL A 24 7.42 -9.10 -3.57
C VAL A 24 6.97 -10.53 -3.29
N ARG A 25 7.63 -11.54 -3.88
CA ARG A 25 7.39 -12.96 -3.61
C ARG A 25 7.66 -13.30 -2.14
N ALA A 26 8.83 -12.90 -1.62
CA ALA A 26 9.21 -13.15 -0.24
C ALA A 26 8.24 -12.47 0.76
N PHE A 27 7.86 -11.22 0.47
CA PHE A 27 6.90 -10.48 1.28
C PHE A 27 5.56 -11.21 1.36
N TYR A 28 4.98 -11.57 0.21
CA TYR A 28 3.65 -12.22 0.20
C TYR A 28 3.66 -13.65 0.72
N ALA A 29 4.78 -14.38 0.61
CA ALA A 29 4.94 -15.68 1.26
C ALA A 29 4.75 -15.58 2.78
N ARG A 30 5.19 -14.48 3.40
CA ARG A 30 5.03 -14.20 4.84
C ARG A 30 3.68 -13.53 5.16
N ALA A 31 3.25 -12.57 4.34
CA ALA A 31 2.03 -11.80 4.59
C ALA A 31 0.77 -12.67 4.58
N ARG A 32 0.71 -13.68 3.71
CA ARG A 32 -0.46 -14.58 3.59
C ARG A 32 -0.70 -15.46 4.81
N THR A 33 0.29 -15.61 5.69
CA THR A 33 0.19 -16.37 6.95
C THR A 33 0.35 -15.48 8.18
N HIS A 34 0.51 -14.16 8.00
CA HIS A 34 0.75 -13.24 9.10
C HIS A 34 -0.56 -13.01 9.89
N PRO A 35 -0.57 -13.11 11.24
CA PRO A 35 -1.79 -13.05 12.05
C PRO A 35 -2.67 -11.83 11.78
N ASP A 36 -2.05 -10.68 11.54
CA ASP A 36 -2.79 -9.42 11.31
C ASP A 36 -3.11 -9.15 9.83
N LEU A 37 -2.51 -9.88 8.88
CA LEU A 37 -2.62 -9.57 7.44
C LEU A 37 -3.32 -10.66 6.64
N ALA A 38 -3.26 -11.92 7.07
CA ALA A 38 -3.72 -13.07 6.31
C ALA A 38 -5.17 -12.92 5.83
N GLU A 39 -6.05 -12.43 6.71
CA GLU A 39 -7.47 -12.23 6.40
C GLU A 39 -7.70 -11.28 5.21
N ALA A 40 -6.94 -10.19 5.11
CA ALA A 40 -7.08 -9.22 4.01
C ALA A 40 -6.71 -9.82 2.64
N PHE A 41 -5.91 -10.90 2.64
CA PHE A 41 -5.44 -11.60 1.44
C PHE A 41 -6.14 -12.95 1.22
N ALA A 42 -7.11 -13.33 2.05
CA ALA A 42 -7.80 -14.62 1.93
C ALA A 42 -8.58 -14.78 0.60
N GLN A 43 -8.93 -13.68 -0.05
CA GLN A 43 -9.61 -13.65 -1.35
C GLN A 43 -8.67 -13.76 -2.57
N VAL A 44 -7.35 -13.89 -2.35
CA VAL A 44 -6.38 -14.01 -3.45
C VAL A 44 -6.32 -15.47 -3.90
N ASP A 45 -6.93 -15.75 -5.04
CA ASP A 45 -6.94 -17.10 -5.64
C ASP A 45 -5.66 -17.36 -6.45
N ASP A 46 -5.30 -16.44 -7.35
CA ASP A 46 -4.11 -16.54 -8.20
C ASP A 46 -2.97 -15.70 -7.62
N TRP A 47 -2.08 -16.38 -6.90
CA TRP A 47 -0.92 -15.73 -6.28
C TRP A 47 0.13 -15.29 -7.29
N ASP A 48 0.31 -15.99 -8.40
CA ASP A 48 1.32 -15.62 -9.39
C ASP A 48 0.90 -14.35 -10.14
N GLU A 49 -0.36 -14.24 -10.53
CA GLU A 49 -0.88 -12.99 -11.12
C GLU A 49 -0.90 -11.85 -10.09
N HIS A 50 -1.28 -12.12 -8.83
CA HIS A 50 -1.22 -11.09 -7.78
C HIS A 50 0.21 -10.55 -7.60
N ILE A 51 1.19 -11.44 -7.51
CA ILE A 51 2.61 -11.09 -7.42
C ILE A 51 3.05 -10.31 -8.65
N ALA A 52 2.73 -10.77 -9.88
CA ALA A 52 3.10 -10.06 -11.10
C ALA A 52 2.52 -8.64 -11.16
N ARG A 53 1.27 -8.46 -10.73
CA ARG A 53 0.62 -7.13 -10.65
C ARG A 53 1.31 -6.21 -9.64
N ILE A 54 1.67 -6.71 -8.46
CA ILE A 54 2.31 -5.92 -7.41
C ILE A 54 3.78 -5.63 -7.74
N THR A 55 4.48 -6.56 -8.40
CA THR A 55 5.81 -6.34 -8.98
C THR A 55 5.76 -5.20 -10.01
N HIS A 56 4.77 -5.21 -10.92
CA HIS A 56 4.60 -4.13 -11.88
C HIS A 56 4.26 -2.79 -11.21
N PHE A 57 3.43 -2.80 -10.17
CA PHE A 57 3.14 -1.61 -9.37
C PHE A 57 4.43 -0.99 -8.83
N TRP A 58 5.26 -1.79 -8.13
CA TRP A 58 6.50 -1.29 -7.54
C TRP A 58 7.52 -0.84 -8.58
N TRP A 59 7.65 -1.59 -9.68
CA TRP A 59 8.47 -1.20 -10.81
C TRP A 59 8.14 0.22 -11.29
N LEU A 60 6.86 0.51 -11.55
CA LEU A 60 6.43 1.87 -11.91
C LEU A 60 6.71 2.89 -10.80
N SER A 61 6.37 2.56 -9.54
CA SER A 61 6.56 3.44 -8.39
C SER A 61 8.03 3.80 -8.13
N LEU A 62 8.96 2.97 -8.61
CA LEU A 62 10.41 3.15 -8.50
C LEU A 62 11.05 3.77 -9.76
N GLY A 63 10.25 4.16 -10.76
CA GLY A 63 10.72 4.84 -11.98
C GLY A 63 10.80 3.97 -13.23
N GLY A 64 10.36 2.72 -13.13
CA GLY A 64 10.38 1.76 -14.22
C GLY A 64 9.41 2.13 -15.34
N ARG A 65 9.73 1.69 -16.56
CA ARG A 65 8.84 1.85 -17.72
C ARG A 65 7.71 0.82 -17.69
N ARG A 66 6.50 1.24 -18.03
CA ARG A 66 5.33 0.36 -18.12
C ARG A 66 5.60 -0.83 -19.05
N TYR A 67 5.30 -2.04 -18.55
CA TYR A 67 5.38 -3.29 -19.32
C TYR A 67 4.09 -4.13 -19.26
N ARG A 68 3.11 -3.73 -18.43
CA ARG A 68 1.76 -4.32 -18.35
C ARG A 68 0.66 -3.25 -18.44
N PRO A 69 -0.57 -3.62 -18.86
CA PRO A 69 -1.68 -2.68 -19.01
C PRO A 69 -2.34 -2.27 -17.67
N ASP A 70 -1.89 -2.83 -16.55
CA ASP A 70 -2.52 -2.65 -15.23
C ASP A 70 -2.71 -1.18 -14.82
N ARG A 71 -3.89 -0.89 -14.26
CA ARG A 71 -4.22 0.39 -13.61
C ARG A 71 -4.39 0.16 -12.11
N PHE A 72 -3.76 1.01 -11.30
CA PHE A 72 -3.71 0.85 -9.85
C PHE A 72 -4.58 1.90 -9.16
N HIS A 73 -5.65 1.45 -8.53
CA HIS A 73 -6.53 2.27 -7.70
C HIS A 73 -6.28 1.93 -6.23
N VAL A 74 -5.08 2.30 -5.74
CA VAL A 74 -4.60 1.89 -4.41
C VAL A 74 -5.57 2.33 -3.32
N GLY A 75 -5.87 3.63 -3.21
CA GLY A 75 -6.77 4.16 -2.18
C GLY A 75 -8.15 3.47 -2.14
N PRO A 76 -8.94 3.52 -3.24
CA PRO A 76 -10.28 2.90 -3.26
C PRO A 76 -10.28 1.41 -2.90
N LYS A 77 -9.29 0.63 -3.38
CA LYS A 77 -9.18 -0.78 -3.03
C LYS A 77 -8.98 -1.00 -1.53
N HIS A 78 -8.07 -0.26 -0.90
CA HIS A 78 -7.80 -0.42 0.54
C HIS A 78 -8.96 0.07 1.42
N VAL A 79 -9.69 1.10 0.98
CA VAL A 79 -10.93 1.55 1.64
C VAL A 79 -12.00 0.47 1.58
N ALA A 80 -12.23 -0.13 0.41
CA ALA A 80 -13.22 -1.19 0.23
C ALA A 80 -12.93 -2.43 1.09
N LEU A 81 -11.64 -2.73 1.31
CA LEU A 81 -11.18 -3.81 2.19
C LEU A 81 -11.26 -3.46 3.68
N GLY A 82 -11.61 -2.23 4.05
CA GLY A 82 -11.70 -1.81 5.44
C GLY A 82 -10.35 -1.80 6.17
N VAL A 83 -9.24 -1.57 5.46
CA VAL A 83 -7.89 -1.64 6.03
C VAL A 83 -7.74 -0.74 7.25
N THR A 84 -7.25 -1.34 8.33
CA THR A 84 -7.07 -0.67 9.62
C THR A 84 -5.66 -0.09 9.78
N GLY A 85 -5.50 0.86 10.70
CA GLY A 85 -4.18 1.41 11.04
C GLY A 85 -3.20 0.32 11.51
N ARG A 86 -3.68 -0.64 12.30
CA ARG A 86 -2.92 -1.81 12.77
C ARG A 86 -2.43 -2.68 11.61
N GLN A 87 -3.28 -2.95 10.62
CA GLN A 87 -2.89 -3.70 9.42
C GLN A 87 -1.84 -2.95 8.60
N VAL A 88 -1.93 -1.62 8.50
CA VAL A 88 -0.90 -0.81 7.84
C VAL A 88 0.44 -0.93 8.58
N ASP A 89 0.45 -0.85 9.91
CA ASP A 89 1.68 -0.99 10.71
C ASP A 89 2.31 -2.37 10.54
N ALA A 90 1.51 -3.43 10.65
CA ALA A 90 1.96 -4.80 10.44
C ALA A 90 2.53 -5.01 9.02
N TRP A 91 1.87 -4.46 8.00
CA TRP A 91 2.33 -4.52 6.61
C TRP A 91 3.67 -3.81 6.45
N LEU A 92 3.83 -2.59 7.00
CA LEU A 92 5.06 -1.81 6.88
C LEU A 92 6.23 -2.46 7.63
N GLY A 93 5.99 -3.01 8.82
CA GLY A 93 7.01 -3.72 9.59
C GLY A 93 7.51 -4.97 8.84
N LEU A 94 6.58 -5.80 8.37
CA LEU A 94 6.93 -6.99 7.58
C LEU A 94 7.66 -6.63 6.28
N PHE A 95 7.26 -5.53 5.63
CA PHE A 95 7.90 -5.06 4.40
C PHE A 95 9.32 -4.57 4.65
N GLU A 96 9.54 -3.80 5.71
CA GLU A 96 10.88 -3.33 6.14
C GLU A 96 11.82 -4.51 6.45
N GLU A 97 11.34 -5.52 7.17
CA GLU A 97 12.10 -6.75 7.41
C GLU A 97 12.46 -7.45 6.09
N THR A 98 11.50 -7.56 5.18
CA THR A 98 11.71 -8.24 3.89
C THR A 98 12.76 -7.51 3.06
N LEU A 99 12.68 -6.18 2.96
CA LEU A 99 13.67 -5.38 2.24
C LEU A 99 15.06 -5.53 2.86
N THR A 100 15.16 -5.55 4.19
CA THR A 100 16.45 -5.73 4.91
C THR A 100 17.11 -7.07 4.58
N GLN A 101 16.32 -8.12 4.33
CA GLN A 101 16.83 -9.45 4.01
C GLN A 101 17.24 -9.64 2.54
N HIS A 102 16.74 -8.79 1.63
CA HIS A 102 16.86 -9.01 0.18
C HIS A 102 17.62 -7.89 -0.56
N ILE A 103 17.85 -6.75 0.08
CA ILE A 103 18.51 -5.60 -0.52
C ILE A 103 19.65 -5.15 0.38
N ASP A 104 20.89 -5.39 -0.08
CA ASP A 104 22.11 -4.97 0.60
C ASP A 104 22.35 -3.46 0.51
N ASP A 105 21.98 -2.84 -0.62
CA ASP A 105 22.11 -1.40 -0.82
C ASP A 105 21.15 -0.64 0.13
N GLU A 106 21.74 0.00 1.13
CA GLU A 106 21.00 0.71 2.17
C GLU A 106 20.16 1.85 1.63
N GLN A 107 20.67 2.60 0.63
CA GLN A 107 19.96 3.73 0.06
C GLN A 107 18.75 3.26 -0.76
N ALA A 108 18.92 2.23 -1.59
CA ALA A 108 17.84 1.66 -2.38
C ALA A 108 16.73 1.08 -1.49
N ARG A 109 17.11 0.41 -0.39
CA ARG A 109 16.19 -0.06 0.64
C ARG A 109 15.44 1.09 1.30
N ALA A 110 16.16 2.13 1.75
CA ALA A 110 15.57 3.29 2.42
C ALA A 110 14.58 4.05 1.51
N ASP A 111 14.93 4.25 0.24
CA ASP A 111 14.09 4.92 -0.75
C ASP A 111 12.78 4.16 -1.00
N TRP A 112 12.86 2.83 -1.15
CA TRP A 112 11.68 2.01 -1.34
C TRP A 112 10.79 2.02 -0.09
N LEU A 113 11.38 1.85 1.09
CA LEU A 113 10.65 1.88 2.35
C LEU A 113 9.98 3.25 2.60
N GLN A 114 10.64 4.37 2.27
CA GLN A 114 10.06 5.69 2.40
C GLN A 114 8.80 5.86 1.53
N ARG A 115 8.83 5.34 0.29
CA ARG A 115 7.66 5.34 -0.60
C ARG A 115 6.53 4.50 -0.02
N ALA A 116 6.84 3.31 0.50
CA ALA A 116 5.87 2.46 1.16
C ALA A 116 5.23 3.14 2.37
N ARG A 117 6.04 3.75 3.25
CA ARG A 117 5.57 4.52 4.41
C ARG A 117 4.67 5.69 4.02
N HIS A 118 5.01 6.41 2.95
CA HIS A 118 4.18 7.50 2.44
C HIS A 118 2.80 7.00 2.01
N MET A 119 2.75 5.92 1.22
CA MET A 119 1.48 5.32 0.78
C MET A 119 0.68 4.74 1.96
N GLY A 120 1.35 4.11 2.93
CA GLY A 120 0.72 3.61 4.14
C GLY A 120 0.01 4.70 4.94
N ARG A 121 0.64 5.88 5.09
CA ARG A 121 -0.01 7.05 5.71
C ARG A 121 -1.27 7.47 4.96
N SER A 122 -1.18 7.63 3.63
CA SER A 122 -2.35 8.01 2.82
C SER A 122 -3.48 6.98 2.88
N ILE A 123 -3.17 5.68 2.91
CA ILE A 123 -4.17 4.61 3.07
C ILE A 123 -4.85 4.69 4.44
N ARG A 124 -4.08 4.90 5.51
CA ARG A 124 -4.60 5.06 6.87
C ARG A 124 -5.59 6.23 6.94
N GLU A 125 -5.15 7.40 6.52
CA GLU A 125 -5.96 8.64 6.55
C GLU A 125 -7.25 8.47 5.76
N LEU A 126 -7.17 7.91 4.54
CA LEU A 126 -8.33 7.69 3.68
C LEU A 126 -9.32 6.70 4.32
N SER A 127 -8.82 5.59 4.87
CA SER A 127 -9.65 4.55 5.48
C SER A 127 -10.30 5.03 6.78
N GLU A 128 -9.64 5.88 7.54
CA GLU A 128 -10.20 6.53 8.73
C GLU A 128 -11.28 7.55 8.37
N PHE A 129 -11.04 8.38 7.35
CA PHE A 129 -12.01 9.34 6.84
C PHE A 129 -13.32 8.65 6.42
N TYR A 130 -13.26 7.59 5.61
CA TYR A 130 -14.46 6.88 5.17
C TYR A 130 -15.16 6.13 6.29
N ARG A 131 -14.42 5.57 7.26
CA ARG A 131 -15.02 4.96 8.47
C ARG A 131 -15.76 5.99 9.31
N GLN A 132 -15.20 7.18 9.52
CA GLN A 132 -15.86 8.26 10.25
C GLN A 132 -17.11 8.76 9.51
N ARG A 133 -17.04 8.86 8.18
CA ARG A 133 -18.19 9.25 7.34
C ARG A 133 -19.33 8.24 7.43
N ALA A 134 -19.03 6.94 7.32
CA ALA A 134 -20.04 5.88 7.45
C ALA A 134 -20.72 5.94 8.83
N ARG A 135 -19.96 6.05 9.92
CA ARG A 135 -20.49 6.20 11.28
C ARG A 135 -21.41 7.41 11.45
N ARG A 136 -21.10 8.53 10.79
CA ARG A 136 -21.95 9.73 10.81
C ARG A 136 -23.23 9.52 9.99
N THR A 137 -23.17 8.83 8.86
CA THR A 137 -24.37 8.54 8.07
C THR A 137 -25.30 7.55 8.77
N ASP A 138 -24.74 6.63 9.57
CA ASP A 138 -25.49 5.63 10.34
C ASP A 138 -26.00 6.14 11.70
N ASP A 139 -25.79 7.42 12.06
CA ASP A 139 -26.30 8.00 13.32
C ASP A 139 -27.82 8.24 13.22
N PRO A 140 -28.66 7.48 13.96
CA PRO A 140 -30.11 7.61 13.89
C PRO A 140 -30.64 8.96 14.41
N HIS A 141 -29.80 9.77 15.08
CA HIS A 141 -30.19 11.07 15.62
C HIS A 141 -30.07 12.24 14.62
N LEU A 142 -29.47 12.03 13.43
CA LEU A 142 -29.33 13.07 12.40
C LEU A 142 -30.63 13.40 11.62
N HIS A 143 -31.71 12.65 11.83
CA HIS A 143 -32.99 12.85 11.13
C HIS A 143 -34.06 13.67 11.89
N GLN A 144 -33.74 14.24 13.05
CA GLN A 144 -34.69 15.14 13.72
C GLN A 144 -34.65 16.55 13.11
N ARG A 145 -35.48 16.79 12.10
CA ARG A 145 -35.82 18.16 11.67
C ARG A 145 -36.48 18.88 12.85
N PRO A 146 -36.05 20.09 13.25
CA PRO A 146 -36.78 20.85 14.24
C PRO A 146 -38.19 21.11 13.72
N ALA A 147 -39.20 20.74 14.52
CA ALA A 147 -40.60 21.02 14.22
C ALA A 147 -40.76 22.54 14.07
N VAL A 148 -41.04 22.99 12.85
CA VAL A 148 -41.47 24.37 12.59
C VAL A 148 -42.79 24.56 13.34
N ARG A 149 -42.75 25.29 14.46
CA ARG A 149 -43.97 25.79 15.09
C ARG A 149 -44.61 26.78 14.13
N ARG A 150 -45.81 26.45 13.66
CA ARG A 150 -46.67 27.39 12.96
C ARG A 150 -47.49 28.11 14.03
N ASP A 151 -47.23 29.41 14.18
CA ASP A 151 -48.17 30.37 14.75
C ASP A 151 -48.81 31.14 13.58
#